data_AF-A0A972EZT1-F1
#
_entry.id   AF-A0A972EZT1-F1
#
_cell.length_a   1.000
_cell.length_b   1.000
_cell.length_c   1.000
_cell.angle_alpha   90.00
_cell.angle_beta   90.00
_cell.angle_gamma   90.00
#
_symmetry.space_group_name_H-M   'P 1'
#
loop_
_entity.id
_entity.type
_entity.pdbx_description
1 polymer ?
#
loop_
_entity_poly.entity_id
_entity_poly.type
_entity_poly.pdbx_seq_one_letter_code
_entity_poly.pdbx_strand_id
1 'polypeptide(L)'
;MNPYHDSLIKLVGLSNFLEQQTGLSECLQDLTKLAAGILEVRNCSIMLFHDEQEPGEFRLHLFAKHGPLPSAASGEALKVTEGIAGQVAARGEPLLVRDISQSPYYALARRPHDPSRSFISVPITIAGKVIGIINFSNPLPERRLDAGDLKHAVFVSLLVGKSIQVFEIQKILSSKFLQFSLFQEAEAVVGGAIAPLSRDPEKLAKIVAKTFYREMTGAGFAPDHIVKAATEIISLLNQTLSKHKKRLKTRNSEGEEPHSPTHRQK
;
A
#
# COMPACT_ATOMS: atom_id res chain seq x y z
N MET A 1 0.65 -27.79 21.52
CA MET A 1 0.51 -27.04 20.25
C MET A 1 1.26 -25.74 20.40
N ASN A 2 2.12 -25.39 19.44
CA ASN A 2 3.06 -24.27 19.56
C ASN A 2 2.33 -22.93 19.27
N PRO A 3 2.20 -22.00 20.24
CA PRO A 3 1.48 -20.73 20.07
C PRO A 3 2.07 -19.85 18.96
N TYR A 4 3.34 -20.04 18.60
CA TYR A 4 3.99 -19.32 17.49
C TYR A 4 3.46 -19.73 16.10
N HIS A 5 2.92 -20.94 15.96
CA HIS A 5 2.43 -21.45 14.67
C HIS A 5 1.10 -20.80 14.28
N ASP A 6 0.22 -20.55 15.27
CA ASP A 6 -1.09 -19.93 15.05
C ASP A 6 -0.96 -18.44 14.70
N SER A 7 -0.04 -17.72 15.35
CA SER A 7 0.25 -16.31 15.03
C SER A 7 0.81 -16.13 13.62
N LEU A 8 1.67 -17.04 13.15
CA LEU A 8 2.23 -16.97 11.79
C LEU A 8 1.18 -17.25 10.71
N ILE A 9 0.26 -18.18 10.94
CA ILE A 9 -0.85 -18.45 10.01
C ILE A 9 -1.78 -17.24 9.90
N LYS A 10 -2.09 -16.59 11.03
CA LYS A 10 -2.86 -15.33 11.04
C LYS A 10 -2.12 -14.21 10.27
N LEU A 11 -0.79 -14.17 10.39
CA LEU A 11 0.06 -13.21 9.68
C LEU A 11 0.10 -13.42 8.16
N VAL A 12 0.18 -14.67 7.71
CA VAL A 12 0.17 -15.02 6.29
C VAL A 12 -1.21 -14.75 5.68
N GLY A 13 -2.29 -15.05 6.43
CA GLY A 13 -3.65 -14.70 6.02
C GLY A 13 -3.84 -13.20 5.80
N LEU A 14 -3.23 -12.38 6.66
CA LEU A 14 -3.20 -10.92 6.51
C LEU A 14 -2.49 -10.46 5.23
N SER A 15 -1.35 -11.07 4.88
CA SER A 15 -0.60 -10.73 3.66
C SER A 15 -1.40 -11.03 2.39
N ASN A 16 -1.97 -12.24 2.30
CA ASN A 16 -2.78 -12.65 1.14
C ASN A 16 -4.06 -11.81 1.00
N PHE A 17 -4.63 -11.36 2.12
CA PHE A 17 -5.79 -10.48 2.13
C PHE A 17 -5.48 -9.12 1.46
N LEU A 18 -4.27 -8.59 1.62
CA LEU A 18 -3.87 -7.32 0.99
C LEU A 18 -3.82 -7.39 -0.53
N GLU A 19 -3.51 -8.55 -1.09
CA GLU A 19 -3.33 -8.73 -2.53
C GLU A 19 -4.66 -8.75 -3.30
N GLN A 20 -5.79 -8.92 -2.62
CA GLN A 20 -7.11 -9.12 -3.25
C GLN A 20 -8.01 -7.87 -3.28
N GLN A 21 -7.58 -6.73 -2.73
CA GLN A 21 -8.48 -5.59 -2.50
C GLN A 21 -8.44 -4.53 -3.61
N THR A 22 -9.62 -4.01 -3.97
CA THR A 22 -9.82 -3.02 -5.05
C THR A 22 -9.71 -1.57 -4.59
N GLY A 23 -9.74 -1.30 -3.28
CA GLY A 23 -9.68 0.06 -2.73
C GLY A 23 -9.03 0.15 -1.35
N LEU A 24 -8.33 1.26 -1.09
CA LEU A 24 -7.63 1.51 0.18
C LEU A 24 -8.58 1.51 1.38
N SER A 25 -9.77 2.12 1.24
CA SER A 25 -10.76 2.20 2.33
C SER A 25 -11.22 0.82 2.79
N GLU A 26 -11.58 -0.05 1.84
CA GLU A 26 -12.01 -1.44 2.10
C GLU A 26 -10.88 -2.25 2.74
N CYS A 27 -9.68 -2.15 2.17
CA CYS A 27 -8.49 -2.81 2.68
C CYS A 27 -8.20 -2.42 4.15
N LEU A 28 -8.16 -1.13 4.46
CA LEU A 28 -7.89 -0.67 5.83
C LEU A 28 -9.03 -1.02 6.79
N GLN A 29 -10.28 -0.99 6.32
CA GLN A 29 -11.44 -1.41 7.10
C GLN A 29 -11.33 -2.88 7.52
N ASP A 30 -10.96 -3.77 6.60
CA ASP A 30 -10.81 -5.18 6.91
C ASP A 30 -9.55 -5.49 7.73
N LEU A 31 -8.45 -4.76 7.51
CA LEU A 31 -7.28 -4.83 8.39
C LEU A 31 -7.63 -4.50 9.83
N THR A 32 -8.51 -3.51 10.08
CA THR A 32 -8.94 -3.22 11.46
C THR A 32 -9.70 -4.38 12.10
N LYS A 33 -10.51 -5.13 11.33
CA LYS A 33 -11.22 -6.32 11.81
C LYS A 33 -10.25 -7.45 12.15
N LEU A 34 -9.33 -7.75 11.24
CA LEU A 34 -8.34 -8.81 11.42
C LEU A 34 -7.39 -8.50 12.58
N ALA A 35 -6.92 -7.27 12.67
CA ALA A 35 -6.04 -6.85 13.75
C ALA A 35 -6.73 -6.87 15.12
N ALA A 36 -8.01 -6.47 15.19
CA ALA A 36 -8.81 -6.60 16.39
C ALA A 36 -8.92 -8.08 16.86
N GLY A 37 -9.09 -9.00 15.91
CA GLY A 37 -9.11 -10.44 16.20
C GLY A 37 -7.76 -10.99 16.68
N ILE A 38 -6.65 -10.54 16.09
CA ILE A 38 -5.29 -10.98 16.49
C ILE A 38 -4.95 -10.54 17.91
N LEU A 39 -5.31 -9.32 18.28
CA LEU A 39 -5.04 -8.77 19.61
C LEU A 39 -6.14 -9.08 20.64
N GLU A 40 -7.21 -9.77 20.23
CA GLU A 40 -8.37 -10.08 21.07
C GLU A 40 -8.97 -8.84 21.73
N VAL A 41 -9.12 -7.78 20.94
CA VAL A 41 -9.73 -6.50 21.34
C VAL A 41 -11.03 -6.25 20.60
N ARG A 42 -11.96 -5.53 21.22
CA ARG A 42 -13.24 -5.17 20.58
C ARG A 42 -13.10 -3.99 19.63
N ASN A 43 -12.18 -3.08 19.92
CA ASN A 43 -12.06 -1.82 19.19
C ASN A 43 -10.67 -1.70 18.53
N CYS A 44 -10.67 -1.43 17.23
CA CYS A 44 -9.48 -1.06 16.47
C CYS A 44 -9.78 0.17 15.62
N SER A 45 -8.86 1.13 15.54
CA SER A 45 -9.03 2.32 14.70
C SER A 45 -7.75 2.71 14.01
N ILE A 46 -7.86 3.14 12.75
CA ILE A 46 -6.78 3.76 11.98
C ILE A 46 -7.12 5.23 11.81
N MET A 47 -6.22 6.09 12.24
CA MET A 47 -6.29 7.53 12.04
C MET A 47 -5.12 7.96 11.16
N LEU A 48 -5.39 8.73 10.10
CA LEU A 48 -4.36 9.21 9.17
C LEU A 48 -4.28 10.73 9.22
N PHE A 49 -3.11 11.28 8.92
CA PHE A 49 -2.99 12.71 8.66
C PHE A 49 -3.74 13.06 7.39
N HIS A 50 -4.51 14.15 7.45
CA HIS A 50 -5.07 14.74 6.24
C HIS A 50 -4.08 15.77 5.69
N ASP A 51 -3.86 15.73 4.39
CA ASP A 51 -2.90 16.57 3.70
C ASP A 51 -3.59 17.88 3.30
N GLU A 52 -3.71 18.84 4.23
CA GLU A 52 -4.24 20.17 3.87
C GLU A 52 -3.41 21.32 4.47
N GLN A 53 -2.64 21.92 3.56
CA GLN A 53 -2.63 23.33 3.12
C GLN A 53 -2.45 24.47 4.14
N GLU A 54 -2.76 24.30 5.41
CA GLU A 54 -2.48 25.31 6.44
C GLU A 54 -1.19 25.00 7.20
N PRO A 55 -0.18 25.88 7.15
CA PRO A 55 1.07 25.66 7.85
C PRO A 55 0.85 25.75 9.36
N GLY A 56 0.81 24.60 10.04
CA GLY A 56 0.98 24.52 11.50
C GLY A 56 0.06 23.56 12.27
N GLU A 57 -1.02 23.04 11.68
CA GLU A 57 -1.94 22.15 12.40
C GLU A 57 -2.03 20.76 11.75
N PHE A 58 -1.18 19.82 12.21
CA PHE A 58 -1.36 18.41 11.89
C PHE A 58 -2.61 17.87 12.60
N ARG A 59 -3.55 17.35 11.82
CA ARG A 59 -4.80 16.77 12.33
C ARG A 59 -4.94 15.31 11.92
N LEU A 60 -5.28 14.46 12.89
CA LEU A 60 -5.55 13.04 12.69
C LEU A 60 -7.04 12.82 12.45
N HIS A 61 -7.38 12.22 11.31
CA HIS A 61 -8.75 11.90 10.92
C HIS A 61 -8.97 10.39 11.00
N LEU A 62 -10.11 9.99 11.55
CA LEU A 62 -10.51 8.58 11.55
C LEU A 62 -10.75 8.11 10.12
N PHE A 63 -9.98 7.13 9.68
CA PHE A 63 -10.06 6.60 8.31
C PHE A 63 -10.76 5.23 8.26
N ALA A 64 -10.48 4.35 9.23
CA ALA A 64 -11.08 3.03 9.32
C ALA A 64 -11.30 2.62 10.78
N LYS A 65 -12.33 1.79 11.05
CA LYS A 65 -12.63 1.32 12.41
C LYS A 65 -13.28 -0.05 12.47
N HIS A 66 -12.95 -0.80 13.51
CA HIS A 66 -13.69 -1.97 13.96
C HIS A 66 -14.23 -1.76 15.38
N GLY A 67 -15.44 -2.27 15.61
CA GLY A 67 -16.12 -2.20 16.91
C GLY A 67 -16.81 -0.87 17.19
N PRO A 68 -17.55 -0.80 18.32
CA PRO A 68 -18.19 0.42 18.78
C PRO A 68 -17.13 1.42 19.23
N LEU A 69 -16.73 2.29 18.32
CA LEU A 69 -16.08 3.53 18.68
C LEU A 69 -17.13 4.58 19.07
N PRO A 70 -16.83 5.40 20.06
CA PRO A 70 -17.73 6.47 20.46
C PRO A 70 -17.96 7.52 19.37
N SER A 71 -19.09 8.21 19.46
CA SER A 71 -19.46 9.32 18.57
C SER A 71 -18.36 10.39 18.45
N ALA A 72 -17.70 10.74 19.57
CA ALA A 72 -16.57 11.68 19.59
C ALA A 72 -15.32 11.23 18.81
N ALA A 73 -15.19 9.94 18.48
CA ALA A 73 -14.12 9.45 17.60
C ALA A 73 -14.49 9.51 16.11
N SER A 74 -15.78 9.69 15.78
CA SER A 74 -16.29 9.59 14.41
C SER A 74 -16.52 10.96 13.74
N GLY A 75 -16.27 12.09 14.42
CA GLY A 75 -16.65 13.42 13.91
C GLY A 75 -15.61 14.54 13.99
N GLU A 76 -14.60 14.45 14.86
CA GLU A 76 -13.66 15.56 15.07
C GLU A 76 -12.22 15.12 14.78
N ALA A 77 -11.56 15.87 13.90
CA ALA A 77 -10.14 15.74 13.61
C ALA A 77 -9.34 16.09 14.87
N LEU A 78 -8.48 15.19 15.31
CA LEU A 78 -7.70 15.38 16.54
C LEU A 78 -6.41 16.13 16.24
N LYS A 79 -6.17 17.27 16.89
CA LYS A 79 -4.87 17.95 16.82
C LYS A 79 -3.78 17.03 17.37
N VAL A 80 -2.61 16.98 16.72
CA VAL A 80 -1.46 16.17 17.20
C VAL A 80 -1.01 16.54 18.61
N THR A 81 -1.24 17.79 19.03
CA THR A 81 -0.93 18.25 20.39
C THR A 81 -1.88 17.74 21.45
N GLU A 82 -3.00 17.12 21.06
CA GLU A 82 -4.08 16.74 21.95
C GLU A 82 -4.25 15.21 22.02
N GLY A 83 -4.43 14.72 23.24
CA GLY A 83 -4.70 13.31 23.51
C GLY A 83 -3.52 12.37 23.26
N ILE A 84 -3.76 11.07 23.52
CA ILE A 84 -2.71 10.06 23.52
C ILE A 84 -2.24 9.72 22.10
N ALA A 85 -3.17 9.63 21.14
CA ALA A 85 -2.83 9.36 19.74
C ALA A 85 -1.93 10.46 19.15
N GLY A 86 -2.19 11.72 19.48
CA GLY A 86 -1.35 12.85 19.08
C GLY A 86 0.07 12.76 19.64
N GLN A 87 0.22 12.43 20.93
CA GLN A 87 1.54 12.22 21.55
C GLN A 87 2.32 11.06 20.92
N VAL A 88 1.65 9.94 20.62
CA VAL A 88 2.27 8.80 19.93
C VAL A 88 2.71 9.21 18.52
N ALA A 89 1.91 10.03 17.83
CA ALA A 89 2.26 10.52 16.50
C ALA A 89 3.46 11.47 16.54
N ALA A 90 3.51 12.37 17.52
CA ALA A 90 4.59 13.33 17.70
C ALA A 90 5.93 12.67 18.07
N ARG A 91 5.88 11.63 18.93
CA ARG A 91 7.08 10.88 19.34
C ARG A 91 7.52 9.87 18.30
N GLY A 92 6.59 9.32 17.52
CA GLY A 92 6.86 8.22 16.60
C GLY A 92 7.19 6.90 17.32
N GLU A 93 6.76 6.75 18.57
CA GLU A 93 7.05 5.58 19.41
C GLU A 93 5.76 4.87 19.84
N PRO A 94 5.71 3.52 19.77
CA PRO A 94 4.55 2.76 20.19
C PRO A 94 4.34 2.82 21.71
N LEU A 95 3.07 2.82 22.13
CA LEU A 95 2.67 2.93 23.54
C LEU A 95 1.72 1.80 23.93
N LEU A 96 2.09 1.06 24.97
CA LEU A 96 1.21 0.13 25.69
C LEU A 96 0.82 0.75 27.03
N VAL A 97 -0.48 0.88 27.28
CA VAL A 97 -1.02 1.26 28.58
C VAL A 97 -1.81 0.10 29.15
N ARG A 98 -1.37 -0.41 30.31
CA ARG A 98 -2.02 -1.52 31.02
C ARG A 98 -3.18 -1.05 31.91
N ASP A 99 -3.08 0.15 32.45
CA ASP A 99 -4.16 0.82 33.17
C ASP A 99 -3.96 2.34 33.05
N ILE A 100 -4.90 3.01 32.39
CA ILE A 100 -4.85 4.45 32.16
C ILE A 100 -4.96 5.24 33.46
N SER A 101 -5.62 4.72 34.49
CA SER A 101 -5.77 5.39 35.79
C SER A 101 -4.46 5.52 36.57
N GLN A 102 -3.49 4.65 36.27
CA GLN A 102 -2.15 4.65 36.87
C GLN A 102 -1.07 5.17 35.92
N SER A 103 -1.49 5.66 34.75
CA SER A 103 -0.59 6.04 33.68
C SER A 103 -0.32 7.55 33.69
N PRO A 104 0.90 8.00 33.36
CA PRO A 104 1.18 9.43 33.19
C PRO A 104 0.33 10.07 32.08
N TYR A 105 -0.27 9.27 31.20
CA TYR A 105 -1.15 9.71 30.14
C TYR A 105 -2.61 9.92 30.59
N TYR A 106 -2.93 9.75 31.89
CA TYR A 106 -4.30 9.89 32.42
C TYR A 106 -4.96 11.22 32.03
N ALA A 107 -4.24 12.34 32.15
CA ALA A 107 -4.76 13.67 31.81
C ALA A 107 -5.10 13.83 30.32
N LEU A 108 -4.49 13.01 29.46
CA LEU A 108 -4.73 12.99 28.01
C LEU A 108 -5.80 11.95 27.64
N ALA A 109 -6.24 11.14 28.59
CA ALA A 109 -7.27 10.15 28.37
C ALA A 109 -8.61 10.87 28.19
N ARG A 110 -9.21 10.71 27.00
CA ARG A 110 -10.59 11.15 26.77
C ARG A 110 -11.59 10.40 27.65
N ARG A 111 -11.19 9.24 28.20
CA ARG A 111 -12.05 8.28 28.91
C ARG A 111 -11.32 7.58 30.04
N PRO A 112 -10.98 8.30 31.12
CA PRO A 112 -10.35 7.68 32.29
C PRO A 112 -11.23 6.62 32.97
N HIS A 113 -12.56 6.70 32.76
CA HIS A 113 -13.54 5.82 33.41
C HIS A 113 -14.00 4.64 32.55
N ASP A 114 -13.42 4.43 31.35
CA ASP A 114 -13.72 3.23 30.55
C ASP A 114 -13.33 1.99 31.36
N PRO A 115 -14.20 0.96 31.49
CA PRO A 115 -13.92 -0.20 32.31
C PRO A 115 -12.71 -1.01 31.85
N SER A 116 -12.35 -0.95 30.57
CA SER A 116 -11.25 -1.74 30.02
C SER A 116 -9.86 -1.18 30.36
N ARG A 117 -9.77 0.15 30.58
CA ARG A 117 -8.61 0.96 31.03
C ARG A 117 -7.27 0.75 30.31
N SER A 118 -7.18 -0.19 29.39
CA SER A 118 -5.96 -0.62 28.71
C SER A 118 -6.11 -0.47 27.21
N PHE A 119 -5.03 -0.09 26.56
CA PHE A 119 -4.99 0.11 25.12
C PHE A 119 -3.55 0.07 24.62
N ILE A 120 -3.43 -0.12 23.30
CA ILE A 120 -2.18 0.02 22.57
C ILE A 120 -2.39 1.09 21.49
N SER A 121 -1.41 1.95 21.30
CA SER A 121 -1.40 2.95 20.24
C SER A 121 -0.04 2.92 19.56
N VAL A 122 -0.02 2.83 18.24
CA VAL A 122 1.20 2.60 17.46
C VAL A 122 1.24 3.54 16.25
N PRO A 123 2.39 4.20 15.97
CA PRO A 123 2.55 5.01 14.78
C PRO A 123 2.58 4.16 13.52
N ILE A 124 1.89 4.63 12.48
CA ILE A 124 1.97 4.11 11.12
C ILE A 124 3.04 4.92 10.40
N THR A 125 4.06 4.24 9.89
CA THR A 125 5.22 4.89 9.27
C THR A 125 5.42 4.43 7.82
N ILE A 126 5.77 5.40 6.96
CA ILE A 126 6.21 5.16 5.58
C ILE A 126 7.51 5.94 5.39
N ALA A 127 8.57 5.26 4.93
CA ALA A 127 9.88 5.87 4.67
C ALA A 127 10.40 6.74 5.84
N GLY A 128 10.21 6.29 7.08
CA GLY A 128 10.66 6.99 8.29
C GLY A 128 9.77 8.17 8.73
N LYS A 129 8.68 8.46 8.02
CA LYS A 129 7.71 9.50 8.41
C LYS A 129 6.46 8.88 9.02
N VAL A 130 5.97 9.44 10.11
CA VAL A 130 4.68 9.07 10.70
C VAL A 130 3.57 9.66 9.83
N ILE A 131 2.74 8.79 9.26
CA ILE A 131 1.60 9.17 8.41
C ILE A 131 0.25 9.01 9.13
N GLY A 132 0.25 8.40 10.31
CA GLY A 132 -0.96 8.13 11.07
C GLY A 132 -0.69 7.27 12.30
N ILE A 133 -1.76 6.77 12.91
CA ILE A 133 -1.78 5.98 14.14
C ILE A 133 -2.78 4.85 14.00
N ILE A 134 -2.44 3.66 14.51
CA ILE A 134 -3.38 2.58 14.77
C ILE A 134 -3.57 2.40 16.27
N ASN A 135 -4.83 2.26 16.72
CA ASN A 135 -5.18 2.11 18.12
C ASN A 135 -5.97 0.82 18.35
N PHE A 136 -5.72 0.17 19.48
CA PHE A 136 -6.36 -1.04 19.96
C PHE A 136 -6.86 -0.81 21.38
N SER A 137 -8.15 -1.01 21.63
CA SER A 137 -8.73 -0.75 22.96
C SER A 137 -9.88 -1.69 23.25
N ASN A 138 -10.32 -1.69 24.52
CA ASN A 138 -11.40 -2.55 24.98
C ASN A 138 -11.10 -4.04 24.73
N PRO A 139 -10.01 -4.59 25.33
CA PRO A 139 -9.76 -6.03 25.33
C PRO A 139 -10.98 -6.84 25.76
N LEU A 140 -11.08 -8.08 25.27
CA LEU A 140 -12.10 -9.03 25.71
C LEU A 140 -12.05 -9.24 27.24
N PRO A 141 -13.13 -9.72 27.88
CA PRO A 141 -13.15 -9.94 29.32
C PRO A 141 -11.97 -10.82 29.74
N GLU A 142 -11.35 -10.48 30.88
CA GLU A 142 -10.18 -11.18 31.44
C GLU A 142 -8.88 -11.10 30.61
N ARG A 143 -8.91 -10.56 29.39
CA ARG A 143 -7.72 -10.32 28.57
C ARG A 143 -6.94 -9.10 29.08
N ARG A 144 -5.64 -9.29 29.33
CA ARG A 144 -4.69 -8.20 29.66
C ARG A 144 -3.68 -8.03 28.55
N LEU A 145 -3.56 -6.80 28.04
CA LEU A 145 -2.59 -6.47 27.00
C LEU A 145 -1.16 -6.47 27.55
N ASP A 146 -0.24 -7.08 26.81
CA ASP A 146 1.16 -7.26 27.18
C ASP A 146 2.15 -6.83 26.08
N ALA A 147 3.43 -7.11 26.30
CA ALA A 147 4.49 -6.75 25.36
C ALA A 147 4.46 -7.57 24.06
N GLY A 148 3.87 -8.78 24.09
CA GLY A 148 3.61 -9.57 22.89
C GLY A 148 2.54 -8.91 22.02
N ASP A 149 1.46 -8.42 22.64
CA ASP A 149 0.44 -7.63 21.92
C ASP A 149 1.01 -6.38 21.28
N LEU A 150 1.91 -5.67 21.98
CA LEU A 150 2.60 -4.51 21.42
C LEU A 150 3.39 -4.87 20.16
N LYS A 151 4.07 -6.04 20.13
CA LYS A 151 4.79 -6.52 18.95
C LYS A 151 3.83 -6.85 17.80
N HIS A 152 2.69 -7.48 18.09
CA HIS A 152 1.66 -7.73 17.08
C HIS A 152 1.09 -6.42 16.54
N ALA A 153 0.81 -5.43 17.39
CA ALA A 153 0.34 -4.11 16.99
C ALA A 153 1.36 -3.37 16.10
N VAL A 154 2.65 -3.43 16.44
CA VAL A 154 3.74 -2.87 15.61
C VAL A 154 3.78 -3.55 14.25
N PHE A 155 3.68 -4.87 14.20
CA PHE A 155 3.64 -5.60 12.94
C PHE A 155 2.43 -5.20 12.08
N VAL A 156 1.22 -5.14 12.67
CA VAL A 156 0.02 -4.68 11.96
C VAL A 156 0.21 -3.25 11.44
N SER A 157 0.83 -2.37 12.23
CA SER A 157 1.09 -0.99 11.80
C SER A 157 2.00 -0.92 10.56
N LEU A 158 3.04 -1.76 10.51
CA LEU A 158 3.91 -1.89 9.34
C LEU A 158 3.13 -2.38 8.12
N LEU A 159 2.23 -3.35 8.32
CA LEU A 159 1.37 -3.87 7.25
C LEU A 159 0.45 -2.78 6.70
N VAL A 160 -0.22 -2.02 7.58
CA VAL A 160 -1.06 -0.88 7.21
C VAL A 160 -0.27 0.16 6.41
N GLY A 161 0.93 0.54 6.90
CA GLY A 161 1.80 1.48 6.20
C GLY A 161 2.20 0.96 4.80
N LYS A 162 2.46 -0.34 4.66
CA LYS A 162 2.75 -0.96 3.37
C LYS A 162 1.56 -0.98 2.43
N SER A 163 0.36 -1.28 2.94
CA SER A 163 -0.86 -1.23 2.12
C SER A 163 -1.09 0.17 1.57
N ILE A 164 -0.99 1.20 2.43
CA ILE A 164 -1.12 2.60 2.01
C ILE A 164 -0.09 2.93 0.92
N GLN A 165 1.18 2.58 1.14
CA GLN A 165 2.25 2.81 0.16
C GLN A 165 1.97 2.14 -1.20
N VAL A 166 1.48 0.90 -1.20
CA VAL A 166 1.14 0.16 -2.43
C VAL A 166 0.00 0.86 -3.17
N PHE A 167 -1.07 1.23 -2.48
CA PHE A 167 -2.21 1.94 -3.08
C PHE A 167 -1.82 3.31 -3.62
N GLU A 168 -0.95 4.06 -2.93
CA GLU A 168 -0.43 5.35 -3.43
C GLU A 168 0.37 5.18 -4.73
N ILE A 169 1.26 4.18 -4.78
CA ILE A 169 2.04 3.88 -5.98
C ILE A 169 1.11 3.48 -7.14
N GLN A 170 0.14 2.58 -6.89
CA GLN A 170 -0.83 2.16 -7.90
C GLN A 170 -1.65 3.35 -8.42
N LYS A 171 -2.10 4.25 -7.54
CA LYS A 171 -2.84 5.46 -7.93
C LYS A 171 -2.00 6.38 -8.83
N ILE A 172 -0.72 6.58 -8.51
CA ILE A 172 0.20 7.38 -9.32
C ILE A 172 0.41 6.74 -10.70
N LEU A 173 0.63 5.42 -10.74
CA LEU A 173 0.84 4.67 -11.98
C LEU A 173 -0.41 4.71 -12.87
N SER A 174 -1.60 4.42 -12.31
CA SER A 174 -2.87 4.45 -13.05
C SER A 174 -3.21 5.84 -13.54
N SER A 175 -2.97 6.89 -12.74
CA SER A 175 -3.20 8.28 -13.16
C SER A 175 -2.33 8.66 -14.37
N LYS A 176 -1.03 8.32 -14.34
CA LYS A 176 -0.12 8.55 -15.48
C LYS A 176 -0.49 7.70 -16.70
N PHE A 177 -0.93 6.47 -16.49
CA PHE A 177 -1.35 5.58 -17.57
C PHE A 177 -2.64 6.07 -18.23
N LEU A 178 -3.64 6.50 -17.46
CA LEU A 178 -4.88 7.09 -17.97
C LEU A 178 -4.60 8.36 -18.79
N GLN A 179 -3.70 9.24 -18.30
CA GLN A 179 -3.25 10.41 -19.07
C GLN A 179 -2.64 10.00 -20.41
N PHE A 180 -1.82 8.95 -20.42
CA PHE A 180 -1.20 8.42 -21.63
C PHE A 180 -2.22 7.78 -22.60
N SER A 181 -3.20 7.00 -22.10
CA SER A 181 -4.26 6.42 -22.91
C SER A 181 -5.15 7.49 -23.54
N LEU A 182 -5.55 8.49 -22.76
CA LEU A 182 -6.31 9.65 -23.26
C LEU A 182 -5.51 10.43 -24.32
N PHE A 183 -4.20 10.56 -24.14
CA PHE A 183 -3.32 11.18 -25.13
C PHE A 183 -3.30 10.38 -26.45
N GLN A 184 -3.17 9.06 -26.39
CA GLN A 184 -3.24 8.21 -27.60
C GLN A 184 -4.60 8.23 -28.29
N GLU A 185 -5.69 8.23 -27.52
CA GLU A 185 -7.05 8.25 -28.06
C GLU A 185 -7.38 9.62 -28.69
N ALA A 186 -6.91 10.71 -28.09
CA ALA A 186 -6.96 12.04 -28.70
C ALA A 186 -6.15 12.11 -30.01
N GLU A 187 -4.99 11.45 -30.09
CA GLU A 187 -4.25 11.31 -31.36
C GLU A 187 -5.02 10.51 -32.42
N ALA A 188 -5.75 9.46 -32.02
CA ALA A 188 -6.55 8.64 -32.93
C ALA A 188 -7.83 9.34 -33.42
N VAL A 189 -8.46 10.18 -32.57
CA VAL A 189 -9.72 10.88 -32.87
C VAL A 189 -9.49 12.17 -33.67
N VAL A 190 -8.38 12.89 -33.45
CA VAL A 190 -8.16 14.24 -34.01
C VAL A 190 -7.41 14.25 -35.35
N GLY A 191 -7.05 13.09 -35.91
CA GLY A 191 -6.88 12.90 -37.36
C GLY A 191 -6.12 13.97 -38.16
N GLY A 192 -5.11 14.64 -37.58
CA GLY A 192 -4.18 15.50 -38.34
C GLY A 192 -4.09 16.99 -38.00
N ALA A 193 -4.80 17.54 -37.02
CA ALA A 193 -4.70 18.97 -36.69
C ALA A 193 -4.24 19.25 -35.27
N ILE A 194 -2.94 19.07 -35.03
CA ILE A 194 -2.02 19.92 -34.23
C ILE A 194 -0.64 19.21 -34.26
N ALA A 195 0.37 19.87 -34.81
CA ALA A 195 1.77 19.58 -34.57
C ALA A 195 2.57 20.89 -34.72
N PRO A 196 3.72 21.09 -34.03
CA PRO A 196 4.58 20.03 -33.50
C PRO A 196 5.28 20.34 -32.16
N LEU A 197 5.07 19.49 -31.14
CA LEU A 197 6.00 19.24 -30.02
C LEU A 197 5.64 17.83 -29.47
N SER A 198 5.82 16.73 -30.18
CA SER A 198 7.07 15.95 -30.28
C SER A 198 6.77 14.70 -31.14
N ARG A 199 7.03 14.75 -32.45
CA ARG A 199 6.75 13.66 -33.41
C ARG A 199 7.83 12.57 -33.48
N ASP A 200 8.66 12.38 -32.46
CA ASP A 200 9.82 11.52 -32.58
C ASP A 200 9.87 10.46 -31.46
N PRO A 201 9.46 9.21 -31.75
CA PRO A 201 9.56 8.09 -30.84
C PRO A 201 10.98 7.89 -30.28
N GLU A 202 12.02 8.25 -31.03
CA GLU A 202 13.40 8.19 -30.53
C GLU A 202 13.69 9.28 -29.51
N LYS A 203 13.15 10.50 -29.69
CA LYS A 203 13.29 11.57 -28.69
C LYS A 203 12.56 11.20 -27.40
N LEU A 204 11.40 10.56 -27.51
CA LEU A 204 10.63 10.06 -26.36
C LEU A 204 11.38 8.96 -25.61
N ALA A 205 11.94 7.97 -26.33
CA ALA A 205 12.78 6.94 -25.72
C ALA A 205 14.01 7.55 -25.02
N LYS A 206 14.64 8.57 -25.62
CA LYS A 206 15.76 9.32 -25.02
C LYS A 206 15.35 10.05 -23.74
N ILE A 207 14.17 10.66 -23.69
CA ILE A 207 13.67 11.36 -22.49
C ILE A 207 13.43 10.38 -21.34
N VAL A 208 12.78 9.25 -21.62
CA VAL A 208 12.55 8.19 -20.63
C VAL A 208 13.87 7.66 -20.09
N ALA A 209 14.82 7.32 -20.96
CA ALA A 209 16.14 6.83 -20.56
C ALA A 209 16.91 7.84 -19.69
N LYS A 210 16.91 9.13 -20.06
CA LYS A 210 17.57 10.20 -19.28
C LYS A 210 16.93 10.39 -17.91
N THR A 211 15.60 10.31 -17.84
CA THR A 211 14.86 10.47 -16.58
C THR A 211 15.16 9.31 -15.64
N PHE A 212 15.12 8.07 -16.14
CA PHE A 212 15.43 6.88 -15.36
C PHE A 212 16.86 6.90 -14.82
N TYR A 213 17.83 7.32 -15.63
CA TYR A 213 19.22 7.51 -15.21
C TYR A 213 19.36 8.53 -14.06
N ARG A 214 18.67 9.68 -14.15
CA ARG A 214 18.71 10.70 -13.10
C ARG A 214 18.08 10.23 -11.79
N GLU A 215 16.98 9.50 -11.85
CA GLU A 215 16.32 8.95 -10.65
C GLU A 215 17.20 7.89 -9.97
N MET A 216 17.83 6.99 -10.75
CA MET A 216 18.73 5.98 -10.17
C MET A 216 19.97 6.60 -9.53
N THR A 217 20.55 7.62 -10.15
CA THR A 217 21.68 8.35 -9.56
C THR A 217 21.27 9.13 -8.31
N GLY A 218 20.09 9.78 -8.32
CA GLY A 218 19.51 10.45 -7.15
C GLY A 218 19.21 9.50 -5.98
N ALA A 219 18.89 8.23 -6.28
CA ALA A 219 18.66 7.18 -5.30
C ALA A 219 19.97 6.51 -4.78
N GLY A 220 21.15 6.97 -5.22
CA GLY A 220 22.44 6.50 -4.73
C GLY A 220 22.97 5.23 -5.41
N PHE A 221 22.41 4.82 -6.55
CA PHE A 221 22.95 3.68 -7.30
C PHE A 221 24.29 4.05 -7.97
N ALA A 222 25.30 3.21 -7.73
CA ALA A 222 26.58 3.30 -8.41
C ALA A 222 26.44 3.00 -9.92
N PRO A 223 27.33 3.56 -10.77
CA PRO A 223 27.23 3.42 -12.23
C PRO A 223 27.18 1.98 -12.74
N ASP A 224 27.89 1.06 -12.09
CA ASP A 224 27.91 -0.37 -12.42
C ASP A 224 26.55 -1.06 -12.19
N HIS A 225 25.80 -0.65 -11.16
CA HIS A 225 24.44 -1.14 -10.93
C HIS A 225 23.45 -0.65 -12.00
N ILE A 226 23.63 0.59 -12.48
CA ILE A 226 22.80 1.16 -13.56
C ILE A 226 23.04 0.42 -14.87
N VAL A 227 24.31 0.12 -15.19
CA VAL A 227 24.67 -0.68 -16.38
C VAL A 227 24.07 -2.09 -16.30
N LYS A 228 24.12 -2.73 -15.12
CA LYS A 228 23.52 -4.05 -14.91
C LYS A 228 22.00 -4.04 -15.13
N ALA A 229 21.30 -3.02 -14.63
CA ALA A 229 19.87 -2.85 -14.84
C ALA A 229 19.51 -2.65 -16.33
N ALA A 230 20.28 -1.80 -17.04
CA ALA A 230 20.10 -1.60 -18.48
C ALA A 230 20.34 -2.89 -19.28
N THR A 231 21.34 -3.68 -18.88
CA THR A 231 21.66 -4.97 -19.52
C THR A 231 20.52 -5.98 -19.34
N GLU A 232 19.88 -6.00 -18.17
CA GLU A 232 18.73 -6.86 -17.90
C GLU A 232 17.52 -6.47 -18.77
N ILE A 233 17.27 -5.18 -18.96
CA ILE A 233 16.21 -4.68 -19.85
C ILE A 233 16.45 -5.14 -21.30
N ILE A 234 17.69 -5.05 -21.77
CA ILE A 234 18.08 -5.52 -23.12
C ILE A 234 17.88 -7.05 -23.24
N SER A 235 18.23 -7.80 -22.20
CA SER A 235 18.02 -9.26 -22.14
C SER A 235 16.53 -9.61 -22.28
N LEU A 236 15.66 -8.95 -21.50
CA LEU A 236 14.21 -9.15 -21.56
C LEU A 236 13.62 -8.79 -22.93
N LEU A 237 14.12 -7.71 -23.56
CA LEU A 237 13.71 -7.32 -24.90
C LEU A 237 14.05 -8.41 -25.93
N ASN A 238 15.28 -8.94 -25.87
CA ASN A 238 15.73 -10.01 -26.75
C ASN A 238 14.94 -11.31 -26.54
N GLN A 239 14.59 -11.65 -25.30
CA GLN A 239 13.71 -12.78 -25.00
C GLN A 239 12.32 -12.60 -25.61
N THR A 240 11.76 -11.39 -25.54
CA THR A 240 10.44 -11.09 -26.10
C THR A 240 10.45 -11.16 -27.63
N LEU A 241 11.46 -10.57 -28.27
CA LEU A 241 11.63 -10.61 -29.72
C LEU A 241 11.84 -12.05 -30.24
N SER A 242 12.64 -12.86 -29.52
CA SER A 242 12.87 -14.26 -29.90
C SER A 242 11.62 -15.13 -29.75
N LYS A 243 10.80 -14.92 -28.71
CA LYS A 243 9.49 -15.57 -28.54
C LYS A 243 8.52 -15.20 -29.67
N HIS A 244 8.48 -13.93 -30.06
CA HIS A 244 7.66 -13.46 -31.19
C HIS A 244 8.11 -14.09 -32.52
N LYS A 245 9.42 -14.15 -32.77
CA LYS A 245 9.99 -14.78 -33.96
C LYS A 245 9.70 -16.28 -34.04
N LYS A 246 9.73 -17.00 -32.90
CA LYS A 246 9.34 -18.42 -32.84
C LYS A 246 7.85 -18.61 -33.18
N ARG A 247 6.95 -17.80 -32.60
CA ARG A 247 5.50 -17.86 -32.90
C ARG A 247 5.17 -17.58 -34.36
N LEU A 248 5.86 -16.64 -34.99
CA LEU A 248 5.72 -16.34 -36.43
C LEU A 248 6.18 -17.51 -37.32
N LYS A 249 7.22 -18.25 -36.93
CA LYS A 249 7.68 -19.43 -37.67
C LYS A 249 6.72 -20.62 -37.55
N THR A 250 6.18 -20.89 -36.36
CA THR A 250 5.24 -22.00 -36.14
C THR A 250 3.90 -21.78 -36.88
N ARG A 251 3.46 -20.53 -37.00
CA ARG A 251 2.20 -20.19 -37.71
C ARG A 251 2.31 -20.28 -39.24
N ASN A 252 3.51 -20.17 -39.80
CA ASN A 252 3.75 -20.36 -41.24
C ASN A 252 3.95 -21.83 -41.62
N SER A 253 4.22 -22.73 -40.67
CA SER A 253 4.40 -24.18 -40.94
C SER A 253 3.10 -25.00 -40.86
N GLU A 254 2.01 -24.44 -40.30
CA GLU A 254 0.72 -25.13 -40.15
C GLU A 254 -0.32 -24.71 -41.22
N GLY A 255 0.06 -23.86 -42.18
CA GLY A 255 -0.83 -23.32 -43.22
C GLY A 255 -0.73 -23.96 -44.61
N GLU A 256 0.10 -24.99 -44.80
CA GLU A 256 0.29 -25.70 -46.08
C GLU A 256 -0.07 -27.19 -45.93
N GLU A 257 -1.35 -27.52 -45.83
CA GLU A 257 -1.84 -28.84 -46.28
C GLU A 257 -2.46 -28.68 -47.68
N PRO A 258 -1.88 -29.29 -48.73
CA PRO A 258 -2.50 -29.29 -50.05
C PRO A 258 -3.62 -30.33 -50.09
N HIS A 259 -4.86 -29.85 -50.11
CA HIS A 259 -5.96 -30.54 -50.78
C HIS A 259 -5.55 -30.88 -52.22
N SER A 260 -5.58 -32.16 -52.61
CA SER A 260 -5.91 -32.61 -53.97
C SER A 260 -6.06 -34.14 -54.08
N PRO A 261 -6.80 -34.64 -55.10
CA PRO A 261 -7.64 -35.83 -54.98
C PRO A 261 -7.13 -37.02 -55.80
N THR A 262 -7.43 -38.25 -55.39
CA THR A 262 -7.11 -39.45 -56.18
C THR A 262 -8.36 -40.01 -56.87
N HIS A 263 -8.46 -39.70 -58.16
CA HIS A 263 -9.39 -40.28 -59.13
C HIS A 263 -8.77 -41.55 -59.76
N ARG A 264 -9.45 -42.69 -59.62
CA ARG A 264 -9.65 -43.88 -60.49
C ARG A 264 -8.59 -44.42 -61.50
N GLN A 265 -8.65 -45.76 -61.62
CA GLN A 265 -8.30 -46.68 -62.76
C GLN A 265 -6.80 -46.98 -62.93
N LYS A 266 -6.32 -48.22 -63.16
CA LYS A 266 -6.86 -49.49 -63.70
C LYS A 266 -6.37 -50.66 -62.86
#